data_AF-A0A9N9JQN2-F1
#
_entry.id   AF-A0A9N9JQN2-F1
#
_cell.length_a   1.000
_cell.length_b   1.000
_cell.length_c   1.000
_cell.angle_alpha   90.00
_cell.angle_beta   90.00
_cell.angle_gamma   90.00
#
_symmetry.space_group_name_H-M   'P 1'
#
loop_
_entity.id
_entity.type
_entity.pdbx_description
1 polymer ?
#
loop_
_entity_poly.entity_id
_entity_poly.type
_entity_poly.pdbx_seq_one_letter_code
_entity_poly.pdbx_strand_id
1 'polypeptide(L)'
;QLNLKENDVKLFHFLTGNPYVINDAESILQKNINDIKNLIQDMKFIPFPLRIDAILLEPKIVKFWNDIGYDYKDFTNLTFQGLACILFSPRPNTTYIKSDKNIIIKRYKKYINLGFKFNKKIVASISHVFEDRINDVGDIFVNSFSEILEMEKRILLEFIQFHSTNPRKENILNFVTKKLNLFS
;
A
#
# COMPACT_ATOMS: atom_id res chain seq x y z
N GLN A 1 -28.29 -10.72 -24.45
CA GLN A 1 -27.83 -9.48 -23.79
C GLN A 1 -26.33 -9.61 -23.58
N LEU A 2 -25.51 -8.80 -24.26
CA LEU A 2 -24.09 -8.71 -23.92
C LEU A 2 -23.97 -8.11 -22.52
N ASN A 3 -23.18 -8.75 -21.67
CA ASN A 3 -23.05 -8.44 -20.26
C ASN A 3 -22.26 -7.12 -20.11
N LEU A 4 -22.95 -5.96 -20.17
CA LEU A 4 -22.34 -4.61 -20.16
C LEU A 4 -21.29 -4.45 -19.06
N LYS A 5 -21.56 -4.98 -17.86
CA LYS A 5 -20.62 -4.96 -16.72
C LYS A 5 -19.29 -5.69 -16.98
N GLU A 6 -19.30 -6.78 -17.74
CA GLU A 6 -18.08 -7.53 -18.05
C GLU A 6 -17.20 -6.76 -19.05
N ASN A 7 -17.83 -6.03 -19.98
CA ASN A 7 -17.14 -5.14 -20.90
C ASN A 7 -16.53 -3.94 -20.17
N ASP A 8 -17.25 -3.35 -19.21
CA ASP A 8 -16.76 -2.19 -18.44
C ASP A 8 -15.55 -2.56 -17.57
N VAL A 9 -15.52 -3.78 -17.02
CA VAL A 9 -14.34 -4.31 -16.32
C VAL A 9 -13.17 -4.47 -17.29
N LYS A 10 -13.36 -5.11 -18.44
CA LYS A 10 -12.28 -5.25 -19.44
C LYS A 10 -11.77 -3.89 -19.93
N LEU A 11 -12.67 -2.94 -20.14
CA LEU A 11 -12.33 -1.56 -20.48
C LEU A 11 -11.53 -0.90 -19.36
N PHE A 12 -11.97 -0.99 -18.10
CA PHE A 12 -11.22 -0.46 -16.97
C PHE A 12 -9.82 -1.08 -16.84
N HIS A 13 -9.69 -2.39 -17.11
CA HIS A 13 -8.39 -3.08 -17.14
C HIS A 13 -7.46 -2.52 -18.23
N PHE A 14 -7.99 -2.29 -19.43
CA PHE A 14 -7.27 -1.69 -20.53
C PHE A 14 -6.84 -0.24 -20.20
N LEU A 15 -7.77 0.58 -19.71
CA LEU A 15 -7.51 1.98 -19.37
C LEU A 15 -6.47 2.12 -18.24
N THR A 16 -6.43 1.17 -17.31
CA THR A 16 -5.45 1.12 -16.21
C THR A 16 -4.13 0.41 -16.56
N GLY A 17 -3.94 -0.02 -17.81
CA GLY A 17 -2.65 -0.52 -18.31
C GLY A 17 -2.34 -1.99 -18.00
N ASN A 18 -3.34 -2.82 -17.71
CA ASN A 18 -3.13 -4.28 -17.58
C ASN A 18 -3.15 -4.91 -18.98
N PRO A 19 -2.05 -5.47 -19.53
CA PRO A 19 -1.09 -6.43 -18.94
C PRO A 19 0.39 -5.96 -18.91
N TYR A 20 0.64 -4.65 -18.85
CA TYR A 20 2.00 -4.10 -18.98
C TYR A 20 2.74 -4.00 -17.64
N VAL A 21 4.08 -3.92 -17.70
CA VAL A 21 4.94 -3.72 -16.54
C VAL A 21 4.58 -2.39 -15.86
N ILE A 22 4.71 -2.29 -14.53
CA ILE A 22 4.29 -1.15 -13.68
C ILE A 22 4.64 0.23 -14.27
N ASN A 23 5.80 0.38 -14.91
CA ASN A 23 6.26 1.65 -15.50
C ASN A 23 5.43 2.08 -16.73
N ASP A 24 5.03 1.11 -17.57
CA ASP A 24 4.16 1.38 -18.73
C ASP A 24 2.72 1.59 -18.29
N ALA A 25 2.29 0.85 -17.25
CA ALA A 25 0.95 0.95 -16.68
C ALA A 25 0.66 2.34 -16.09
N GLU A 26 1.64 2.99 -15.44
CA GLU A 26 1.46 4.36 -14.95
C GLU A 26 1.22 5.35 -16.10
N SER A 27 2.03 5.29 -17.17
CA SER A 27 1.87 6.17 -18.33
C SER A 27 0.53 5.98 -19.02
N ILE A 28 0.10 4.72 -19.21
CA ILE A 28 -1.20 4.39 -19.82
C ILE A 28 -2.34 4.92 -18.96
N LEU A 29 -2.29 4.69 -17.65
CA LEU A 29 -3.31 5.18 -16.72
C LEU A 29 -3.41 6.71 -16.79
N GLN A 30 -2.29 7.43 -16.72
CA GLN A 30 -2.28 8.89 -16.78
C GLN A 30 -2.89 9.42 -18.08
N LYS A 31 -2.60 8.79 -19.22
CA LYS A 31 -3.18 9.16 -20.52
C LYS A 31 -4.70 8.98 -20.53
N ASN A 32 -5.20 7.96 -19.84
CA ASN A 32 -6.61 7.57 -19.83
C ASN A 32 -7.39 8.12 -18.62
N ILE A 33 -6.81 9.03 -17.82
CA ILE A 33 -7.40 9.43 -16.53
C ILE A 33 -8.79 10.06 -16.68
N ASN A 34 -9.05 10.78 -17.77
CA ASN A 34 -10.35 11.37 -18.05
C ASN A 34 -11.39 10.31 -18.42
N ASP A 35 -11.00 9.30 -19.19
CA ASP A 35 -11.91 8.19 -19.54
C ASP A 35 -12.23 7.34 -18.31
N ILE A 36 -11.23 7.11 -17.44
CA ILE A 36 -11.43 6.46 -16.14
C ILE A 36 -12.38 7.30 -15.27
N LYS A 37 -12.21 8.61 -15.23
CA LYS A 37 -13.09 9.52 -14.50
C LYS A 37 -14.53 9.43 -15.02
N ASN A 38 -14.75 9.50 -16.33
CA ASN A 38 -16.08 9.41 -16.93
C ASN A 38 -16.73 8.05 -16.64
N LEU A 39 -15.98 6.96 -16.77
CA LEU A 39 -16.45 5.61 -16.45
C LEU A 39 -16.91 5.53 -14.98
N ILE A 40 -16.14 6.10 -14.05
CA ILE A 40 -16.49 6.08 -12.62
C ILE A 40 -17.63 7.06 -12.31
N GLN A 41 -17.54 8.31 -12.72
CA GLN A 41 -18.43 9.37 -12.26
C GLN A 41 -19.75 9.41 -13.02
N ASP A 42 -19.72 9.23 -14.34
CA ASP A 42 -20.90 9.29 -15.19
C ASP A 42 -21.59 7.93 -15.24
N MET A 43 -20.82 6.85 -15.40
CA MET A 43 -21.37 5.49 -15.48
C MET A 43 -21.48 4.78 -14.11
N LYS A 44 -21.07 5.45 -13.02
CA LYS A 44 -21.10 4.90 -11.65
C LYS A 44 -20.34 3.57 -11.52
N PHE A 45 -19.30 3.38 -12.33
CA PHE A 45 -18.54 2.13 -12.36
C PHE A 45 -17.69 1.95 -11.10
N ILE A 46 -17.81 0.78 -10.48
CA ILE A 46 -16.97 0.32 -9.37
C ILE A 46 -16.46 -1.07 -9.75
N PRO A 47 -15.14 -1.27 -9.92
CA PRO A 47 -14.61 -2.57 -10.27
C PRO A 47 -14.79 -3.55 -9.11
N PHE A 48 -15.29 -4.75 -9.41
CA PHE A 48 -15.35 -5.86 -8.46
C PHE A 48 -14.63 -7.09 -9.06
N PRO A 49 -13.54 -7.57 -8.46
CA PRO A 49 -12.89 -7.04 -7.25
C PRO A 49 -12.21 -5.68 -7.49
N LEU A 50 -12.06 -4.88 -6.42
CA LEU A 50 -11.38 -3.58 -6.52
C LEU A 50 -9.91 -3.77 -6.91
N ARG A 51 -9.42 -2.91 -7.81
CA ARG A 51 -8.05 -2.96 -8.32
C ARG A 51 -7.13 -2.07 -7.49
N ILE A 52 -6.49 -2.67 -6.49
CA ILE A 52 -5.50 -1.97 -5.63
C ILE A 52 -4.36 -1.38 -6.46
N ASP A 53 -3.90 -2.07 -7.51
CA ASP A 53 -2.80 -1.59 -8.35
C ASP A 53 -3.10 -0.22 -8.98
N ALA A 54 -4.34 0.00 -9.42
CA ALA A 54 -4.76 1.29 -9.99
C ALA A 54 -4.68 2.42 -8.94
N ILE A 55 -5.01 2.12 -7.67
CA ILE A 55 -4.87 3.05 -6.54
C ILE A 55 -3.40 3.29 -6.22
N LEU A 56 -2.55 2.26 -6.33
CA LEU A 56 -1.12 2.38 -6.08
C LEU A 56 -0.40 3.24 -7.14
N LEU A 57 -0.86 3.16 -8.39
CA LEU A 57 -0.37 3.96 -9.52
C LEU A 57 -0.92 5.40 -9.44
N GLU A 58 -2.24 5.56 -9.38
CA GLU A 58 -2.89 6.87 -9.33
C GLU A 58 -3.93 6.95 -8.20
N PRO A 59 -3.51 7.40 -7.01
CA PRO A 59 -4.37 7.55 -5.84
C PRO A 59 -5.56 8.50 -6.05
N LYS A 60 -5.51 9.42 -7.03
CA LYS A 60 -6.65 10.31 -7.34
C LYS A 60 -7.89 9.55 -7.83
N ILE A 61 -7.75 8.34 -8.37
CA ILE A 61 -8.91 7.50 -8.76
C ILE A 61 -9.87 7.31 -7.59
N VAL A 62 -9.33 7.23 -6.37
CA VAL A 62 -10.11 7.09 -5.14
C VAL A 62 -11.05 8.29 -4.92
N LYS A 63 -10.65 9.49 -5.34
CA LYS A 63 -11.54 10.66 -5.29
C LYS A 63 -12.74 10.49 -6.20
N PHE A 64 -12.56 9.92 -7.40
CA PHE A 64 -13.68 9.69 -8.31
C PHE A 64 -14.71 8.73 -7.71
N TRP A 65 -14.25 7.68 -7.02
CA TRP A 65 -15.14 6.78 -6.27
C TRP A 65 -15.82 7.43 -5.08
N ASN A 66 -15.10 8.29 -4.34
CA ASN A 66 -15.71 9.07 -3.25
C ASN A 66 -16.82 10.00 -3.74
N ASP A 67 -16.60 10.67 -4.87
CA ASP A 67 -17.55 11.62 -5.46
C ASP A 67 -18.88 10.94 -5.83
N ILE A 68 -18.89 9.62 -6.01
CA ILE A 68 -20.11 8.82 -6.24
C ILE A 68 -20.61 8.08 -5.00
N GLY A 69 -20.03 8.33 -3.82
CA GLY A 69 -20.46 7.76 -2.55
C GLY A 69 -19.88 6.38 -2.21
N TYR A 70 -18.88 5.89 -2.93
CA TYR A 70 -18.23 4.61 -2.62
C TYR A 70 -17.19 4.77 -1.51
N ASP A 71 -17.34 4.00 -0.43
CA ASP A 71 -16.38 3.99 0.68
C ASP A 71 -15.24 2.99 0.42
N TYR A 72 -14.07 3.51 0.10
CA TYR A 72 -12.85 2.74 -0.17
C TYR A 72 -12.10 2.32 1.11
N LYS A 73 -12.59 2.66 2.31
CA LYS A 73 -11.86 2.43 3.58
C LYS A 73 -11.52 0.97 3.82
N ASP A 74 -12.33 0.03 3.34
CA ASP A 74 -12.08 -1.41 3.46
C ASP A 74 -10.75 -1.84 2.82
N PHE A 75 -10.24 -1.05 1.88
CA PHE A 75 -9.00 -1.32 1.17
C PHE A 75 -7.79 -0.60 1.77
N THR A 76 -7.95 0.13 2.86
CA THR A 76 -6.86 0.89 3.49
C THR A 76 -5.67 0.00 3.84
N ASN A 77 -5.93 -1.16 4.46
CA ASN A 77 -4.86 -2.09 4.83
C ASN A 77 -4.11 -2.61 3.60
N LEU A 78 -4.85 -3.08 2.58
CA LEU A 78 -4.28 -3.59 1.33
C LEU A 78 -3.49 -2.52 0.56
N THR A 79 -3.98 -1.27 0.57
CA THR A 79 -3.30 -0.14 -0.08
C THR A 79 -1.94 0.11 0.54
N PHE A 80 -1.84 0.16 1.87
CA PHE A 80 -0.56 0.39 2.54
C PHE A 80 0.37 -0.82 2.51
N GLN A 81 -0.15 -2.05 2.50
CA GLN A 81 0.67 -3.24 2.24
C GLN A 81 1.23 -3.25 0.82
N GLY A 82 0.38 -2.98 -0.19
CA GLY A 82 0.81 -2.89 -1.58
C GLY A 82 1.85 -1.79 -1.80
N LEU A 83 1.68 -0.64 -1.14
CA LEU A 83 2.68 0.42 -1.16
C LEU A 83 4.01 -0.02 -0.54
N ALA A 84 3.97 -0.77 0.57
CA ALA A 84 5.17 -1.35 1.16
C ALA A 84 5.85 -2.33 0.19
N CYS A 85 5.08 -3.19 -0.49
CA CYS A 85 5.60 -4.11 -1.49
C CYS A 85 6.33 -3.39 -2.63
N ILE A 86 5.83 -2.24 -3.09
CA ILE A 86 6.50 -1.42 -4.11
C ILE A 86 7.81 -0.83 -3.58
N LEU A 87 7.81 -0.26 -2.38
CA LEU A 87 8.96 0.47 -1.83
C LEU A 87 10.08 -0.45 -1.33
N PHE A 88 9.71 -1.63 -0.84
CA PHE A 88 10.62 -2.53 -0.14
C PHE A 88 10.90 -3.84 -0.87
N SER A 89 10.02 -4.24 -1.79
CA SER A 89 10.04 -5.54 -2.48
C SER A 89 10.14 -6.74 -1.53
N PRO A 90 9.08 -7.55 -1.32
CA PRO A 90 9.17 -8.72 -0.44
C PRO A 90 10.16 -9.77 -0.98
N ARG A 91 10.44 -9.74 -2.29
CA ARG A 91 11.41 -10.61 -2.98
C ARG A 91 12.24 -9.75 -3.95
N PRO A 92 13.30 -9.07 -3.46
CA PRO A 92 14.09 -8.18 -4.29
C PRO A 92 14.84 -8.97 -5.38
N ASN A 93 14.91 -8.42 -6.58
CA ASN A 93 15.79 -8.90 -7.63
C ASN A 93 17.12 -8.13 -7.61
N THR A 94 18.04 -8.43 -8.52
CA THR A 94 19.37 -7.81 -8.59
C THR A 94 19.33 -6.29 -8.86
N THR A 95 18.22 -5.78 -9.41
CA THR A 95 18.04 -4.35 -9.74
C THR A 95 17.32 -3.56 -8.64
N TYR A 96 16.87 -4.23 -7.57
CA TYR A 96 16.14 -3.57 -6.50
C TYR A 96 17.05 -2.62 -5.72
N ILE A 97 16.62 -1.36 -5.62
CA ILE A 97 17.26 -0.34 -4.79
C ILE A 97 16.30 0.00 -3.65
N LYS A 98 16.79 -0.13 -2.41
CA LYS A 98 16.01 0.19 -1.23
C LYS A 98 15.70 1.69 -1.18
N SER A 99 14.41 2.01 -1.09
CA SER A 99 13.95 3.41 -0.97
C SER A 99 14.49 4.04 0.31
N ASP A 100 14.89 5.31 0.25
CA ASP A 100 15.26 6.05 1.44
C ASP A 100 14.05 6.47 2.29
N LYS A 101 14.31 6.89 3.53
CA LYS A 101 13.29 7.27 4.50
C LYS A 101 12.38 8.39 3.99
N ASN A 102 12.92 9.41 3.32
CA ASN A 102 12.17 10.58 2.86
C ASN A 102 11.22 10.20 1.72
N ILE A 103 11.67 9.35 0.80
CA ILE A 103 10.82 8.80 -0.27
C ILE A 103 9.64 8.01 0.32
N ILE A 104 9.91 7.14 1.31
CA ILE A 104 8.88 6.36 1.99
C ILE A 104 7.85 7.29 2.63
N ILE A 105 8.30 8.26 3.44
CA ILE A 105 7.40 9.21 4.12
C ILE A 105 6.56 10.00 3.13
N LYS A 106 7.19 10.54 2.07
CA LYS A 106 6.50 11.25 1.00
C LYS A 106 5.43 10.38 0.34
N ARG A 107 5.74 9.12 0.03
CA ARG A 107 4.83 8.19 -0.62
C ARG A 107 3.65 7.82 0.27
N TYR A 108 3.88 7.53 1.56
CA TYR A 108 2.79 7.24 2.51
C TYR A 108 1.90 8.47 2.77
N LYS A 109 2.49 9.65 2.97
CA LYS A 109 1.74 10.91 3.17
C LYS A 109 0.84 11.25 1.99
N LYS A 110 1.20 10.87 0.75
CA LYS A 110 0.32 11.01 -0.43
C LYS A 110 -1.04 10.35 -0.21
N TYR A 111 -1.09 9.14 0.35
CA TYR A 111 -2.36 8.43 0.62
C TYR A 111 -3.06 8.96 1.86
N ILE A 112 -2.31 9.28 2.91
CA ILE A 112 -2.89 9.85 4.15
C ILE A 112 -3.64 11.15 3.84
N ASN A 113 -3.04 12.03 3.02
CA ASN A 113 -3.65 13.29 2.60
C ASN A 113 -4.91 13.11 1.73
N LEU A 114 -5.18 11.91 1.23
CA LEU A 114 -6.40 11.57 0.50
C LEU A 114 -7.50 11.01 1.39
N GLY A 115 -7.22 10.82 2.68
CA GLY A 115 -8.17 10.31 3.68
C GLY A 115 -7.93 8.87 4.13
N PHE A 116 -6.91 8.18 3.59
CA PHE A 116 -6.53 6.84 4.06
C PHE A 116 -5.99 6.89 5.49
N LYS A 117 -6.51 6.04 6.36
CA LYS A 117 -6.12 6.02 7.79
C LYS A 117 -4.92 5.10 8.01
N PHE A 118 -3.71 5.65 8.09
CA PHE A 118 -2.53 4.91 8.50
C PHE A 118 -2.43 4.81 10.03
N ASN A 119 -2.15 3.62 10.58
CA ASN A 119 -2.07 3.40 12.02
C ASN A 119 -1.17 2.19 12.37
N LYS A 120 -0.87 2.00 13.65
CA LYS A 120 0.00 0.93 14.15
C LYS A 120 -0.46 -0.50 13.79
N LYS A 121 -1.76 -0.76 13.63
CA LYS A 121 -2.26 -2.08 13.17
C LYS A 121 -1.81 -2.37 11.74
N ILE A 122 -1.82 -1.36 10.88
CA ILE A 122 -1.32 -1.46 9.51
C ILE A 122 0.20 -1.69 9.51
N VAL A 123 0.94 -1.01 10.40
CA VAL A 123 2.39 -1.26 10.53
C VAL A 123 2.69 -2.71 10.95
N ALA A 124 1.95 -3.25 11.92
CA ALA A 124 2.09 -4.67 12.30
C ALA A 124 1.76 -5.58 11.12
N SER A 125 0.68 -5.28 10.38
CA SER A 125 0.29 -6.03 9.20
C SER A 125 1.33 -5.99 8.08
N ILE A 126 1.95 -4.84 7.82
CA ILE A 126 3.08 -4.71 6.89
C ILE A 126 4.28 -5.51 7.39
N SER A 127 4.60 -5.42 8.68
CA SER A 127 5.72 -6.18 9.26
C SER A 127 5.56 -7.67 8.98
N HIS A 128 4.35 -8.21 9.13
CA HIS A 128 4.04 -9.61 8.84
C HIS A 128 4.24 -10.02 7.37
N VAL A 129 4.00 -9.11 6.42
CA VAL A 129 4.26 -9.34 4.98
C VAL A 129 5.77 -9.48 4.72
N PHE A 130 6.59 -8.80 5.52
CA PHE A 130 8.04 -8.78 5.39
C PHE A 130 8.75 -9.64 6.43
N GLU A 131 8.09 -10.67 6.97
CA GLU A 131 8.67 -11.59 7.98
C GLU A 131 10.09 -12.03 7.62
N ASP A 132 10.26 -12.60 6.42
CA ASP A 132 11.54 -13.15 5.96
C ASP A 132 12.61 -12.08 5.71
N ARG A 133 12.19 -10.81 5.60
CA ARG A 133 13.05 -9.68 5.25
C ARG A 133 13.15 -8.64 6.35
N ILE A 134 12.55 -8.86 7.52
CA ILE A 134 12.43 -7.84 8.55
C ILE A 134 13.81 -7.39 9.06
N ASN A 135 14.82 -8.26 9.03
CA ASN A 135 16.18 -7.88 9.39
C ASN A 135 16.81 -6.90 8.38
N ASP A 136 16.41 -6.95 7.10
CA ASP A 136 16.90 -6.04 6.06
C ASP A 136 16.18 -4.69 6.10
N VAL A 137 14.86 -4.72 6.27
CA VAL A 137 13.99 -3.54 6.08
C VAL A 137 13.41 -2.98 7.38
N GLY A 138 13.49 -3.71 8.48
CA GLY A 138 12.85 -3.35 9.75
C GLY A 138 13.35 -2.04 10.33
N ASP A 139 14.64 -1.73 10.21
CA ASP A 139 15.17 -0.45 10.70
C ASP A 139 14.57 0.75 9.96
N ILE A 140 14.44 0.66 8.64
CA ILE A 140 13.83 1.74 7.87
C ILE A 140 12.30 1.77 8.10
N PHE A 141 11.65 0.63 8.32
CA PHE A 141 10.23 0.57 8.69
C PHE A 141 9.97 1.35 9.97
N VAL A 142 10.69 0.98 11.04
CA VAL A 142 10.50 1.59 12.35
C VAL A 142 10.79 3.08 12.27
N ASN A 143 11.90 3.49 11.64
CA ASN A 143 12.27 4.89 11.52
C ASN A 143 11.29 5.72 10.68
N SER A 144 10.79 5.20 9.57
CA SER A 144 9.84 5.90 8.71
C SER A 144 8.44 5.93 9.32
N PHE A 145 7.93 4.79 9.79
CA PHE A 145 6.57 4.68 10.27
C PHE A 145 6.37 5.31 11.65
N SER A 146 7.38 5.33 12.52
CA SER A 146 7.32 6.08 13.77
C SER A 146 7.15 7.58 13.50
N GLU A 147 7.83 8.11 12.49
CA GLU A 147 7.71 9.52 12.10
C GLU A 147 6.35 9.83 11.46
N ILE A 148 5.86 8.97 10.56
CA ILE A 148 4.53 9.16 9.96
C ILE A 148 3.43 9.12 11.02
N LEU A 149 3.57 8.25 12.03
CA LEU A 149 2.60 8.10 13.12
C LEU A 149 2.83 9.07 14.28
N GLU A 150 3.88 9.91 14.22
CA GLU A 150 4.29 10.81 15.31
C GLU A 150 4.36 10.08 16.67
N MET A 151 4.97 8.89 16.65
CA MET A 151 5.01 7.95 17.76
C MET A 151 6.46 7.59 18.09
N GLU A 152 6.74 7.36 19.37
CA GLU A 152 8.04 6.83 19.77
C GLU A 152 8.29 5.45 19.16
N LYS A 153 9.52 5.22 18.70
CA LYS A 153 9.94 3.94 18.11
C LYS A 153 9.72 2.77 19.08
N ARG A 154 9.97 2.99 20.37
CA ARG A 154 9.75 1.99 21.43
C ARG A 154 8.28 1.55 21.48
N ILE A 155 7.34 2.50 21.55
CA ILE A 155 5.89 2.21 21.57
C ILE A 155 5.46 1.45 20.32
N LEU A 156 5.98 1.81 19.15
CA LEU A 156 5.69 1.12 17.90
C LEU A 156 6.24 -0.32 17.91
N LEU A 157 7.47 -0.51 18.38
CA LEU A 157 8.11 -1.83 18.49
C LEU A 157 7.36 -2.74 19.48
N GLU A 158 7.01 -2.25 20.67
CA GLU A 158 6.20 -2.98 21.66
C GLU A 158 4.86 -3.42 21.06
N PHE A 159 4.22 -2.56 20.26
CA PHE A 159 2.99 -2.91 19.57
C PHE A 159 3.20 -4.01 18.51
N ILE A 160 4.26 -3.93 17.70
CA ILE A 160 4.58 -4.97 16.72
C ILE A 160 4.87 -6.30 17.43
N GLN A 161 5.59 -6.27 18.55
CA GLN A 161 5.89 -7.46 19.36
C GLN A 161 4.60 -8.16 19.83
N PHE A 162 3.69 -7.38 20.44
CA PHE A 162 2.42 -7.88 20.95
C PHE A 162 1.58 -8.56 19.85
N HIS A 163 1.61 -8.03 18.63
CA HIS A 163 0.88 -8.57 17.49
C HIS A 163 1.62 -9.66 16.70
N SER A 164 2.82 -10.09 17.14
CA SER A 164 3.67 -11.06 16.44
C SER A 164 3.96 -12.32 17.28
N THR A 165 3.06 -12.69 18.20
CA THR A 165 3.20 -13.84 19.11
C THR A 165 2.97 -15.21 18.46
N ASN A 166 2.76 -15.27 17.14
CA ASN A 166 2.59 -16.51 16.40
C ASN A 166 3.97 -17.15 16.08
N PRO A 167 4.15 -18.48 16.20
CA PRO A 167 5.41 -19.16 15.87
C PRO A 167 5.95 -18.88 14.47
N ARG A 168 5.08 -18.57 13.50
CA ARG A 168 5.48 -18.18 12.13
C ARG A 168 6.06 -16.76 12.02
N LYS A 169 6.25 -16.07 13.14
CA LYS A 169 6.69 -14.67 13.24
C LYS A 169 7.99 -14.49 14.03
N GLU A 170 8.83 -15.53 14.02
CA GLU A 170 10.08 -15.60 14.79
C GLU A 170 11.09 -14.51 14.38
N ASN A 171 11.24 -14.21 13.09
CA ASN A 171 12.20 -13.20 12.62
C ASN A 171 11.78 -11.81 13.12
N ILE A 172 10.48 -11.50 13.06
CA ILE A 172 9.97 -10.24 13.63
C ILE A 172 10.20 -10.19 15.12
N LEU A 173 9.89 -11.25 15.86
CA LEU A 173 10.06 -11.27 17.31
C LEU A 173 11.54 -11.08 17.71
N ASN A 174 12.46 -11.74 17.01
CA ASN A 174 13.90 -11.60 17.21
C ASN A 174 14.37 -10.18 16.89
N PHE A 175 13.94 -9.63 15.74
CA PHE A 175 14.24 -8.26 15.35
C PHE A 175 13.75 -7.25 16.41
N VAL A 176 12.49 -7.33 16.80
CA VAL A 176 11.87 -6.38 17.73
C VAL A 176 12.52 -6.47 19.11
N THR A 177 12.75 -7.67 19.63
CA THR A 177 13.40 -7.87 20.93
C THR A 177 14.80 -7.26 20.95
N LYS A 178 15.60 -7.51 19.90
CA LYS A 178 16.93 -6.90 19.77
C LYS A 178 16.88 -5.37 19.77
N LYS A 179 15.88 -4.77 19.12
CA LYS A 179 15.74 -3.31 19.06
C LYS A 179 15.24 -2.70 20.36
N LEU A 180 14.32 -3.37 21.07
CA LEU A 180 13.83 -2.91 22.37
C LEU A 180 14.94 -2.87 23.42
N ASN A 181 15.87 -3.83 23.41
CA ASN A 181 17.04 -3.85 24.30
C ASN A 181 18.03 -2.69 24.06
N LEU A 182 17.86 -1.88 23.01
CA LEU A 182 18.66 -0.67 22.82
C LEU A 182 18.07 0.55 23.54
N PHE A 183 16.85 0.44 24.08
CA PHE A 183 16.16 1.48 24.84
C PHE A 183 16.17 1.23 26.36
N SER A 184 16.73 0.11 26.81
CA SER A 184 16.97 -0.25 28.22
C SER A 184 18.31 0.28 28.69
#